data_AF-A0A6P1IUD7-F1
#
_entry.id   AF-A0A6P1IUD7-F1
#
_cell.length_a   1.000
_cell.length_b   1.000
_cell.length_c   1.000
_cell.angle_alpha   90.00
_cell.angle_beta   90.00
_cell.angle_gamma   90.00
#
_symmetry.space_group_name_H-M   'P 1'
#
loop_
_entity.id
_entity.type
_entity.pdbx_description
1 polymer ?
#
loop_
_entity_poly.entity_id
_entity_poly.type
_entity_poly.pdbx_seq_one_letter_code
_entity_poly.pdbx_strand_id
1 'polypeptide(L)'
;MTENTKPNSANNATATDAAAPAGATEPRKSELYSNNASGQLFEVSERGETTVSIHPQGGGFVYKVGLADFAAKFTPATIPPYGPALVSGDWFDGLEVAECYSDGRRWNGWGMPMFTYEQALKLIAICPTLTYDARLDAFVLPAETGEATVDAESDPDDVFAATYIDVAGVRTKVYAIGSGSWCWSMEENI
;
A
#
# COMPACT_ATOMS: atom_id res chain seq x y z
N MET A 1 51.58 -46.04 21.61
CA MET A 1 51.72 -45.82 20.16
C MET A 1 50.55 -44.94 19.76
N THR A 2 50.78 -43.62 19.75
CA THR A 2 50.95 -42.73 18.57
C THR A 2 49.59 -42.22 18.09
N GLU A 3 49.15 -41.02 18.49
CA GLU A 3 49.42 -39.68 17.89
C GLU A 3 48.95 -39.48 16.44
N ASN A 4 48.25 -38.35 16.23
CA ASN A 4 48.12 -37.55 15.00
C ASN A 4 47.33 -38.18 13.81
N THR A 5 46.55 -37.47 12.97
CA THR A 5 46.57 -36.07 12.51
C THR A 5 45.24 -35.80 11.73
N LYS A 6 44.64 -34.60 11.82
CA LYS A 6 43.85 -34.00 10.69
C LYS A 6 44.83 -33.55 9.57
N PRO A 7 44.49 -33.09 8.34
CA PRO A 7 43.20 -32.70 7.73
C PRO A 7 43.03 -33.18 6.25
N ASN A 8 42.21 -32.47 5.45
CA ASN A 8 41.97 -32.50 3.98
C ASN A 8 40.86 -33.45 3.47
N SER A 9 39.95 -33.05 2.56
CA SER A 9 39.98 -31.97 1.57
C SER A 9 38.61 -31.34 1.35
N ALA A 10 38.66 -30.08 0.88
CA ALA A 10 37.55 -29.27 0.41
C ALA A 10 36.67 -29.93 -0.65
N ASN A 11 35.39 -29.55 -0.67
CA ASN A 11 34.76 -29.14 -1.91
C ASN A 11 33.74 -28.03 -1.66
N ASN A 12 34.05 -26.88 -2.24
CA ASN A 12 33.15 -25.77 -2.51
C ASN A 12 31.93 -26.26 -3.29
N ALA A 13 30.74 -25.89 -2.83
CA ALA A 13 29.64 -25.55 -3.71
C ALA A 13 28.91 -24.37 -3.07
N THR A 14 29.33 -23.19 -3.49
CA THR A 14 28.61 -21.92 -3.40
C THR A 14 27.11 -22.14 -3.52
N ALA A 15 26.37 -21.66 -2.52
CA ALA A 15 24.94 -21.42 -2.66
C ALA A 15 24.75 -20.52 -3.89
N THR A 16 24.19 -21.10 -4.94
CA THR A 16 23.79 -20.39 -6.14
C THR A 16 22.77 -19.34 -5.70
N ASP A 17 23.16 -18.08 -5.82
CA ASP A 17 22.23 -16.97 -5.96
C ASP A 17 21.17 -17.42 -6.98
N ALA A 18 19.95 -17.66 -6.51
CA ALA A 18 18.80 -17.75 -7.39
C ALA A 18 18.64 -16.35 -7.98
N ALA A 19 19.25 -16.16 -9.15
CA ALA A 19 19.12 -14.94 -9.93
C ALA A 19 17.63 -14.64 -10.08
N ALA A 20 17.22 -13.48 -9.57
CA ALA A 20 15.92 -12.90 -9.85
C ALA A 20 15.68 -12.93 -11.38
N PRO A 21 14.46 -13.24 -11.85
CA PRO A 21 14.19 -13.27 -13.27
C PRO A 21 14.59 -11.95 -13.92
N ALA A 22 15.48 -12.04 -14.91
CA ALA A 22 15.94 -10.91 -15.71
C ALA A 22 14.72 -10.26 -16.39
N GLY A 23 14.27 -9.14 -15.85
CA GLY A 23 13.05 -8.45 -16.29
C GLY A 23 12.34 -7.66 -15.19
N ALA A 24 12.68 -7.85 -13.91
CA ALA A 24 12.30 -6.92 -12.86
C ALA A 24 13.10 -5.62 -13.05
N THR A 25 12.58 -4.77 -13.94
CA THR A 25 12.97 -3.36 -13.98
C THR A 25 12.74 -2.84 -12.57
N GLU A 26 13.79 -2.33 -11.92
CA GLU A 26 13.65 -1.49 -10.72
C GLU A 26 12.42 -0.59 -10.93
N PRO A 27 11.45 -0.56 -9.99
CA PRO A 27 10.24 0.22 -10.18
C PRO A 27 10.68 1.63 -10.53
N ARG A 28 10.34 2.08 -11.75
CA ARG A 28 10.70 3.44 -12.20
C ARG A 28 10.22 4.37 -11.10
N LYS A 29 11.15 5.07 -10.47
CA LYS A 29 10.84 6.06 -9.43
C LYS A 29 9.82 7.01 -10.02
N SER A 30 8.56 6.92 -9.59
CA SER A 30 7.49 7.72 -10.18
C SER A 30 7.78 9.19 -9.86
N GLU A 31 7.78 10.03 -10.90
CA GLU A 31 7.92 11.47 -10.71
C GLU A 31 6.57 12.02 -10.28
N LEU A 32 6.48 12.47 -9.04
CA LEU A 32 5.24 12.96 -8.45
C LEU A 32 5.15 14.48 -8.57
N TYR A 33 3.95 14.96 -8.91
CA TYR A 33 3.64 16.36 -9.09
C TYR A 33 2.31 16.72 -8.43
N SER A 34 2.24 17.89 -7.81
CA SER A 34 0.98 18.45 -7.32
C SER A 34 0.39 19.37 -8.37
N ASN A 35 -0.91 19.24 -8.63
CA ASN A 35 -1.67 20.27 -9.34
C ASN A 35 -1.75 21.52 -8.46
N ASN A 36 -1.36 22.68 -8.99
CA ASN A 36 -1.27 23.92 -8.23
C ASN A 36 -2.63 24.47 -7.79
N ALA A 37 -3.71 24.12 -8.49
CA ALA A 37 -5.06 24.60 -8.19
C ALA A 37 -5.78 23.72 -7.15
N SER A 38 -5.66 22.40 -7.26
CA SER A 38 -6.38 21.47 -6.38
C SER A 38 -5.52 20.83 -5.29
N GLY A 39 -4.19 20.88 -5.38
CA GLY A 39 -3.29 20.12 -4.52
C GLY A 39 -3.27 18.61 -4.81
N GLN A 40 -4.05 18.14 -5.78
CA GLN A 40 -4.10 16.72 -6.14
C GLN A 40 -2.76 16.26 -6.72
N LEU A 41 -2.33 15.07 -6.31
CA LEU A 41 -1.09 14.45 -6.76
C LEU A 41 -1.27 13.66 -8.05
N PHE A 42 -0.28 13.77 -8.94
CA PHE A 42 -0.20 13.10 -10.24
C PHE A 42 1.18 12.47 -10.42
N GLU A 43 1.23 11.35 -11.11
CA GLU A 43 2.47 10.67 -11.51
C GLU A 43 2.70 10.86 -13.01
N VAL A 44 3.96 11.07 -13.39
CA VAL A 44 4.38 11.12 -14.79
C VAL A 44 4.69 9.70 -15.28
N SER A 45 3.96 9.24 -16.29
CA SER A 45 4.19 7.93 -16.90
C SER A 45 5.12 7.99 -18.11
N GLU A 46 5.13 9.13 -18.83
CA GLU A 46 5.93 9.36 -20.03
C GLU A 46 6.19 10.86 -20.27
N ARG A 47 7.39 11.20 -20.75
CA ARG A 47 7.75 12.54 -21.21
C ARG A 47 8.05 12.50 -22.72
N GLY A 48 7.26 13.23 -23.50
CA GLY A 48 7.50 13.44 -24.93
C GLY A 48 8.11 14.81 -25.22
N GLU A 49 8.34 15.10 -26.50
CA GLU A 49 8.94 16.36 -26.95
C GLU A 49 8.05 17.59 -26.74
N THR A 50 6.72 17.41 -26.82
CA THR A 50 5.73 18.50 -26.74
C THR A 50 4.67 18.30 -25.66
N THR A 51 4.60 17.10 -25.08
CA THR A 51 3.60 16.72 -24.08
C THR A 51 4.19 15.84 -22.98
N VAL A 52 3.54 15.84 -21.82
CA VAL A 52 3.77 14.90 -20.72
C VAL A 52 2.50 14.07 -20.53
N SER A 53 2.65 12.75 -20.41
CA SER A 53 1.57 11.86 -20.00
C SER A 53 1.56 11.75 -18.47
N ILE A 54 0.44 12.09 -17.85
CA ILE A 54 0.26 12.04 -16.40
C ILE A 54 -1.01 11.28 -16.04
N HIS A 55 -1.07 10.71 -14.85
CA HIS A 55 -2.30 10.16 -14.28
C HIS A 55 -2.37 10.52 -12.79
N PRO A 56 -3.56 10.50 -12.16
CA PRO A 56 -3.66 10.69 -10.72
C PRO A 56 -2.78 9.68 -9.99
N GLN A 57 -2.21 10.10 -8.85
CA GLN A 57 -1.45 9.20 -7.99
C GLN A 57 -2.33 8.01 -7.60
N GLY A 58 -1.77 6.79 -7.73
CA GLY A 58 -2.51 5.56 -7.46
C GLY A 58 -3.31 5.03 -8.64
N GLY A 59 -3.31 5.72 -9.80
CA GLY A 59 -3.94 5.24 -11.03
C GLY A 59 -5.15 6.07 -11.47
N GLY A 60 -5.75 5.67 -12.60
CA GLY A 60 -6.86 6.37 -13.25
C GLY A 60 -6.56 6.68 -14.72
N PHE A 61 -7.34 7.61 -15.29
CA PHE A 61 -7.13 8.01 -16.69
C PHE A 61 -5.80 8.71 -16.90
N VAL A 62 -5.13 8.34 -18.00
CA VAL A 62 -3.92 9.04 -18.46
C VAL A 62 -4.33 10.27 -19.26
N TYR A 63 -3.82 11.42 -18.84
CA TYR A 63 -3.98 12.70 -19.52
C TYR A 63 -2.69 13.05 -20.25
N LYS A 64 -2.79 13.55 -21.48
CA LYS A 64 -1.69 14.19 -22.19
C LYS A 64 -1.78 15.70 -22.02
N VAL A 65 -0.76 16.30 -21.42
CA VAL A 65 -0.70 17.73 -21.12
C VAL A 65 0.45 18.36 -21.90
N GLY A 66 0.24 19.52 -22.52
CA GLY A 66 1.32 20.25 -23.20
C GLY A 66 2.42 20.68 -22.22
N LEU A 67 3.69 20.69 -22.63
CA LEU A 67 4.82 21.01 -21.73
C LEU A 67 4.66 22.37 -21.02
N ALA A 68 4.20 23.40 -21.73
CA ALA A 68 4.00 24.73 -21.16
C ALA A 68 2.89 24.74 -20.10
N ASP A 69 1.78 24.06 -20.36
CA ASP A 69 0.69 23.89 -19.40
C ASP A 69 1.13 23.08 -18.18
N PHE A 70 1.89 22.01 -18.40
CA PHE A 70 2.40 21.17 -17.34
C PHE A 70 3.31 21.98 -16.41
N ALA A 71 4.27 22.73 -16.98
CA ALA A 71 5.18 23.58 -16.21
C ALA A 71 4.45 24.71 -15.45
N ALA A 72 3.34 25.24 -15.98
CA ALA A 72 2.57 26.30 -15.35
C ALA A 72 1.64 25.80 -14.24
N LYS A 73 1.09 24.59 -14.38
CA LYS A 73 -0.01 24.08 -13.54
C LYS A 73 0.43 23.02 -12.53
N PHE A 74 1.64 22.48 -12.65
CA PHE A 74 2.11 21.39 -11.80
C PHE A 74 3.49 21.71 -11.21
N THR A 75 3.66 21.37 -9.94
CA THR A 75 4.92 21.55 -9.20
C THR A 75 5.42 20.18 -8.73
N PRO A 76 6.73 19.88 -8.83
CA PRO A 76 7.28 18.65 -8.26
C PRO A 76 6.86 18.49 -6.79
N ALA A 77 6.47 17.27 -6.42
CA ALA A 77 5.97 16.95 -5.11
C ALA A 77 6.64 15.68 -4.57
N THR A 78 6.48 15.46 -3.27
CA THR A 78 6.78 14.19 -2.61
C THR A 78 5.50 13.70 -1.94
N ILE A 79 5.47 12.41 -1.61
CA ILE A 79 4.41 11.88 -0.75
C ILE A 79 4.44 12.68 0.58
N PRO A 80 3.31 13.26 1.01
CA PRO A 80 3.19 13.89 2.31
C PRO A 80 3.61 12.96 3.46
N PRO A 81 3.98 13.49 4.64
CA PRO A 81 4.06 12.66 5.84
C PRO A 81 2.67 12.13 6.21
N TYR A 82 2.62 11.02 6.95
CA TYR A 82 1.35 10.55 7.52
C TYR A 82 0.76 11.60 8.47
N GLY A 83 -0.51 11.89 8.28
CA GLY A 83 -1.32 12.75 9.15
C GLY A 83 -2.69 12.13 9.44
N PRO A 84 -3.43 12.66 10.43
CA PRO A 84 -4.79 12.22 10.73
C PRO A 84 -5.70 12.37 9.52
N ALA A 85 -6.56 11.39 9.29
CA ALA A 85 -7.54 11.38 8.22
C ALA A 85 -8.81 10.62 8.64
N LEU A 86 -9.86 10.78 7.85
CA LEU A 86 -11.11 10.05 7.97
C LEU A 86 -11.34 9.22 6.70
N VAL A 87 -11.89 8.02 6.86
CA VAL A 87 -12.29 7.17 5.73
C VAL A 87 -13.66 6.57 5.93
N SER A 88 -14.34 6.32 4.82
CA SER A 88 -15.56 5.51 4.74
C SER A 88 -15.34 4.35 3.75
N GLY A 89 -16.14 3.30 3.87
CA GLY A 89 -16.23 2.23 2.88
C GLY A 89 -17.68 2.08 2.40
N ASP A 90 -17.87 1.58 1.18
CA ASP A 90 -19.21 1.42 0.59
C ASP A 90 -20.15 0.51 1.41
N TRP A 91 -19.58 -0.32 2.29
CA TRP A 91 -20.30 -1.22 3.21
C TRP A 91 -20.61 -0.58 4.58
N PHE A 92 -20.25 0.68 4.80
CA PHE A 92 -20.67 1.43 5.98
C PHE A 92 -22.14 1.86 5.78
N ASP A 93 -22.90 2.06 6.86
CA ASP A 93 -24.30 2.52 6.80
C ASP A 93 -24.43 4.02 6.38
N GLY A 94 -23.51 4.52 5.55
CA GLY A 94 -23.54 5.82 4.87
C GLY A 94 -23.24 7.05 5.73
N LEU A 95 -23.26 6.94 7.06
CA LEU A 95 -22.99 8.06 7.99
C LEU A 95 -21.78 7.83 8.90
N GLU A 96 -21.19 6.65 8.85
CA GLU A 96 -20.04 6.30 9.68
C GLU A 96 -18.74 6.66 8.96
N VAL A 97 -17.76 7.13 9.74
CA VAL A 97 -16.39 7.35 9.27
C VAL A 97 -15.44 6.74 10.31
N ALA A 98 -14.33 6.20 9.84
CA ALA A 98 -13.28 5.66 10.68
C ALA A 98 -12.07 6.61 10.69
N GLU A 99 -11.55 6.87 11.88
CA GLU A 99 -10.31 7.64 12.05
C GLU A 99 -9.10 6.77 11.68
N CYS A 100 -8.20 7.33 10.89
CA CYS A 100 -6.97 6.67 10.47
C CYS A 100 -5.82 7.67 10.31
N TYR A 101 -4.66 7.15 9.88
CA TYR A 101 -3.59 7.94 9.30
C TYR A 101 -3.56 7.73 7.79
N SER A 102 -3.17 8.77 7.05
CA SER A 102 -2.89 8.68 5.62
C SER A 102 -1.74 9.64 5.26
N ASP A 103 -0.91 9.22 4.32
CA ASP A 103 0.12 10.03 3.67
C ASP A 103 -0.37 10.55 2.30
N GLY A 104 -1.67 10.41 2.02
CA GLY A 104 -2.30 10.79 0.75
C GLY A 104 -2.13 9.77 -0.37
N ARG A 105 -1.44 8.65 -0.14
CA ARG A 105 -1.34 7.58 -1.14
C ARG A 105 -2.69 6.93 -1.42
N ARG A 106 -2.84 6.56 -2.69
CA ARG A 106 -3.97 5.86 -3.25
C ARG A 106 -3.56 4.60 -4.03
N TRP A 107 -4.50 3.67 -4.16
CA TRP A 107 -4.45 2.48 -5.01
C TRP A 107 -5.73 2.40 -5.84
N ASN A 108 -5.58 2.39 -7.17
CA ASN A 108 -6.68 2.53 -8.14
C ASN A 108 -7.63 3.70 -7.85
N GLY A 109 -7.09 4.80 -7.31
CA GLY A 109 -7.85 5.99 -6.90
C GLY A 109 -8.46 5.91 -5.49
N TRP A 110 -8.47 4.74 -4.85
CA TRP A 110 -8.96 4.54 -3.48
C TRP A 110 -7.91 4.88 -2.44
N GLY A 111 -8.32 5.35 -1.28
CA GLY A 111 -7.44 5.69 -0.17
C GLY A 111 -6.65 4.49 0.36
N MET A 112 -5.46 4.75 0.89
CA MET A 112 -4.64 3.77 1.59
C MET A 112 -4.54 4.12 3.08
N PRO A 113 -5.59 3.87 3.89
CA PRO A 113 -5.59 4.21 5.31
C PRO A 113 -4.70 3.29 6.13
N MET A 114 -4.23 3.81 7.27
CA MET A 114 -3.47 3.09 8.28
C MET A 114 -4.12 3.29 9.64
N PHE A 115 -4.63 2.22 10.26
CA PHE A 115 -5.41 2.31 11.50
C PHE A 115 -4.56 2.00 12.72
N THR A 116 -4.75 2.70 13.85
CA THR A 116 -4.20 2.23 15.13
C THR A 116 -4.97 1.00 15.60
N TYR A 117 -4.45 0.30 16.61
CA TYR A 117 -5.15 -0.85 17.21
C TYR A 117 -6.57 -0.48 17.68
N GLU A 118 -6.71 0.65 18.36
CA GLU A 118 -7.98 1.11 18.93
C GLU A 118 -9.00 1.43 17.84
N GLN A 119 -8.57 2.04 16.73
CA GLN A 119 -9.46 2.34 15.60
C GLN A 119 -9.79 1.10 14.79
N ALA A 120 -8.84 0.18 14.62
CA ALA A 120 -9.07 -1.10 13.98
C ALA A 120 -10.06 -1.98 14.76
N LEU A 121 -10.07 -1.91 16.10
CA LEU A 121 -11.11 -2.56 16.91
C LEU A 121 -12.51 -1.99 16.66
N LYS A 122 -12.63 -0.67 16.40
CA LYS A 122 -13.92 -0.07 16.03
C LYS A 122 -14.40 -0.56 14.67
N LEU A 123 -13.49 -0.80 13.72
CA LEU A 123 -13.83 -1.37 12.41
C LEU A 123 -14.47 -2.75 12.53
N ILE A 124 -14.14 -3.56 13.54
CA ILE A 124 -14.80 -4.85 13.79
C ILE A 124 -16.31 -4.67 14.03
N ALA A 125 -16.74 -3.56 14.63
CA ALA A 125 -18.17 -3.30 14.84
C ALA A 125 -18.91 -3.06 13.50
N ILE A 126 -18.20 -2.54 12.50
CA ILE A 126 -18.72 -2.21 11.16
C ILE A 126 -18.57 -3.40 10.20
N CYS A 127 -17.50 -4.18 10.36
CA CYS A 127 -17.20 -5.40 9.61
C CYS A 127 -17.04 -6.58 10.59
N PRO A 128 -18.13 -7.24 11.02
CA PRO A 128 -18.09 -8.26 12.07
C PRO A 128 -17.30 -9.53 11.73
N THR A 129 -17.00 -9.76 10.45
CA THR A 129 -16.16 -10.87 9.98
C THR A 129 -14.67 -10.60 10.19
N LEU A 130 -14.26 -9.34 10.33
CA LEU A 130 -12.89 -8.98 10.68
C LEU A 130 -12.63 -9.33 12.15
N THR A 131 -11.56 -10.06 12.42
CA THR A 131 -11.17 -10.45 13.79
C THR A 131 -9.72 -10.10 14.07
N TYR A 132 -9.34 -10.00 15.34
CA TYR A 132 -7.94 -9.77 15.73
C TYR A 132 -7.30 -11.07 16.24
N ASP A 133 -6.24 -11.53 15.57
CA ASP A 133 -5.40 -12.63 16.04
C ASP A 133 -4.20 -12.06 16.82
N ALA A 134 -4.26 -12.17 18.15
CA ALA A 134 -3.21 -11.68 19.05
C ALA A 134 -1.87 -12.43 18.91
N ARG A 135 -1.86 -13.66 18.40
CA ARG A 135 -0.64 -14.44 18.16
C ARG A 135 0.10 -13.94 16.92
N LEU A 136 -0.65 -13.54 15.89
CA LEU A 136 -0.10 -12.98 14.66
C LEU A 136 0.13 -11.47 14.74
N ASP A 137 -0.45 -10.80 15.74
CA ASP A 137 -0.52 -9.34 15.82
C ASP A 137 -1.08 -8.76 14.52
N ALA A 138 -2.25 -9.27 14.13
CA ALA A 138 -2.88 -8.99 12.84
C ALA A 138 -4.39 -8.95 12.95
N PHE A 139 -5.02 -8.14 12.10
CA PHE A 139 -6.44 -8.27 11.81
C PHE A 139 -6.61 -9.23 10.65
N VAL A 140 -7.53 -10.17 10.78
CA VAL A 140 -7.76 -11.26 9.82
C VAL A 140 -9.20 -11.18 9.36
N LEU A 141 -9.38 -11.06 8.04
CA LEU A 141 -10.66 -11.27 7.39
C LEU A 141 -10.61 -12.66 6.75
N PRO A 142 -11.39 -13.63 7.26
CA PRO A 142 -11.45 -14.96 6.67
C PRO A 142 -11.87 -14.86 5.21
N ALA A 143 -11.31 -15.71 4.36
CA ALA A 143 -11.74 -15.79 2.97
C ALA A 143 -13.24 -16.07 2.88
N GLU A 144 -13.93 -15.39 1.96
CA GLU A 144 -15.33 -15.70 1.70
C GLU A 144 -15.41 -17.13 1.19
N THR A 145 -16.11 -18.00 1.92
CA THR A 145 -16.47 -19.32 1.40
C THR A 145 -17.51 -19.11 0.30
N GLY A 146 -17.05 -18.94 -0.95
CA GLY A 146 -17.91 -19.10 -2.11
C GLY A 146 -18.56 -20.49 -2.09
N GLU A 147 -19.68 -20.66 -2.80
CA GLU A 147 -20.25 -22.00 -3.00
C GLU A 147 -19.14 -22.93 -3.50
N ALA A 148 -18.81 -23.95 -2.70
CA ALA A 148 -17.71 -24.86 -2.96
C ALA A 148 -17.90 -25.56 -4.31
N THR A 149 -17.35 -24.99 -5.38
CA THR A 149 -17.15 -25.73 -6.62
C THR A 149 -15.99 -26.68 -6.38
N VAL A 150 -16.11 -27.91 -6.88
CA VAL A 150 -15.17 -29.02 -6.64
C VAL A 150 -13.71 -28.74 -7.06
N ASP A 151 -13.46 -27.62 -7.74
CA ASP A 151 -12.14 -27.18 -8.22
C ASP A 151 -11.69 -25.81 -7.66
N ALA A 152 -12.41 -25.21 -6.70
CA ALA A 152 -11.98 -23.95 -6.09
C ALA A 152 -10.96 -24.21 -4.98
N GLU A 153 -9.69 -23.85 -5.21
CA GLU A 153 -8.77 -23.54 -4.12
C GLU A 153 -9.44 -22.46 -3.26
N SER A 154 -9.60 -22.72 -1.96
CA SER A 154 -10.13 -21.70 -1.05
C SER A 154 -9.19 -20.52 -1.08
N ASP A 155 -9.73 -19.31 -1.31
CA ASP A 155 -8.93 -18.10 -1.22
C ASP A 155 -8.25 -18.04 0.16
N PRO A 156 -7.02 -17.52 0.25
CA PRO A 156 -6.37 -17.35 1.53
C PRO A 156 -7.06 -16.23 2.34
N ASP A 157 -7.04 -16.34 3.66
CA ASP A 157 -7.47 -15.25 4.53
C ASP A 157 -6.67 -13.97 4.25
N ASP A 158 -7.35 -12.83 4.29
CA ASP A 158 -6.73 -11.53 4.25
C ASP A 158 -6.12 -11.20 5.62
N VAL A 159 -4.79 -11.18 5.71
CA VAL A 159 -4.05 -10.93 6.95
C VAL A 159 -3.39 -9.54 6.93
N PHE A 160 -3.92 -8.65 7.75
CA PHE A 160 -3.41 -7.28 7.94
C PHE A 160 -2.52 -7.22 9.19
N ALA A 161 -1.27 -7.65 9.04
CA ALA A 161 -0.28 -7.65 10.11
C ALA A 161 0.10 -6.23 10.56
N ALA A 162 0.45 -6.09 11.84
CA ALA A 162 0.98 -4.85 12.38
C ALA A 162 2.21 -4.37 11.62
N THR A 163 2.25 -3.07 11.36
CA THR A 163 3.39 -2.37 10.80
C THR A 163 3.62 -1.05 11.54
N TYR A 164 4.66 -0.30 11.16
CA TYR A 164 5.01 0.96 11.79
C TYR A 164 5.16 2.05 10.75
N ILE A 165 4.54 3.20 11.03
CA ILE A 165 4.69 4.44 10.27
C ILE A 165 5.30 5.53 11.16
N ASP A 166 5.84 6.57 10.55
CA ASP A 166 6.23 7.79 11.27
C ASP A 166 5.10 8.81 11.19
N VAL A 167 4.62 9.26 12.35
CA VAL A 167 3.64 10.35 12.46
C VAL A 167 4.28 11.44 13.30
N ALA A 168 4.61 12.56 12.67
CA ALA A 168 5.28 13.70 13.32
C ALA A 168 6.55 13.31 14.12
N GLY A 169 7.37 12.41 13.59
CA GLY A 169 8.61 11.93 14.24
C GLY A 169 8.39 10.83 15.28
N VAL A 170 7.15 10.36 15.45
CA VAL A 170 6.81 9.28 16.38
C VAL A 170 6.53 8.00 15.59
N ARG A 171 7.31 6.96 15.90
CA ARG A 171 7.09 5.61 15.37
C ARG A 171 5.79 5.04 15.94
N THR A 172 4.76 4.98 15.10
CA THR A 172 3.39 4.60 15.47
C THR A 172 3.05 3.24 14.89
N LYS A 173 2.58 2.32 15.75
CA LYS A 173 2.11 1.00 15.34
C LYS A 173 0.72 1.13 14.71
N VAL A 174 0.55 0.53 13.53
CA VAL A 174 -0.68 0.63 12.74
C VAL A 174 -0.96 -0.68 11.98
N TYR A 175 -2.15 -0.78 11.41
CA TYR A 175 -2.63 -1.91 10.63
C TYR A 175 -3.19 -1.39 9.29
N ALA A 176 -2.73 -1.98 8.19
CA ALA A 176 -3.07 -1.57 6.82
C ALA A 176 -4.35 -2.27 6.33
N ILE A 177 -5.43 -2.21 7.11
CA ILE A 177 -6.67 -2.97 6.86
C ILE A 177 -7.30 -2.51 5.55
N GLY A 178 -7.37 -3.41 4.57
CA GLY A 178 -7.86 -3.10 3.22
C GLY A 178 -7.01 -2.09 2.43
N SER A 179 -5.84 -1.68 2.94
CA SER A 179 -5.03 -0.65 2.29
C SER A 179 -4.37 -1.22 1.03
N GLY A 180 -4.79 -0.72 -0.13
CA GLY A 180 -4.36 -1.27 -1.42
C GLY A 180 -5.12 -2.52 -1.87
N SER A 181 -6.23 -2.87 -1.20
CA SER A 181 -7.10 -3.98 -1.61
C SER A 181 -8.59 -3.65 -1.54
N TRP A 182 -9.00 -2.68 -0.72
CA TRP A 182 -10.40 -2.27 -0.56
C TRP A 182 -10.64 -0.85 -1.08
N CYS A 183 -11.91 -0.55 -1.42
CA CYS A 183 -12.35 0.74 -1.93
C CYS A 183 -12.60 1.74 -0.79
N TRP A 184 -11.54 2.24 -0.17
CA TRP A 184 -11.66 3.28 0.87
C TRP A 184 -11.88 4.66 0.25
N SER A 185 -12.96 5.33 0.63
CA SER A 185 -13.20 6.74 0.32
C SER A 185 -12.55 7.61 1.40
N MET A 186 -11.69 8.55 0.99
CA MET A 186 -11.10 9.53 1.91
C MET A 186 -12.11 10.65 2.14
N GLU A 187 -12.44 10.90 3.40
CA GLU A 187 -13.39 11.94 3.79
C GLU A 187 -12.65 13.21 4.20
N GLU A 188 -13.24 14.36 3.88
CA GLU A 188 -12.73 15.65 4.35
C GLU A 188 -13.08 15.83 5.83
N ASN A 189 -12.14 16.35 6.62
CA ASN A 189 -12.44 16.80 7.98
C ASN A 189 -13.45 17.96 7.89
N ILE A 190 -14.71 17.69 8.23
CA ILE A 190 -15.78 18.71 8.35
C ILE A 190 -15.49 19.63 9.55
#